data_AF-A0A3D3W9T8-F1
#
_entry.id   AF-A0A3D3W9T8-F1
#
_cell.length_a   1.000
_cell.length_b   1.000
_cell.length_c   1.000
_cell.angle_alpha   90.00
_cell.angle_beta   90.00
_cell.angle_gamma   90.00
#
_symmetry.space_group_name_H-M   'P 1'
#
loop_
_entity.id
_entity.type
_entity.pdbx_description
1 polymer ?
#
loop_
_entity_poly.entity_id
_entity_poly.type
_entity_poly.pdbx_seq_one_letter_code
_entity_poly.pdbx_strand_id
1 'polypeptide(L)'
;MRKLQTQDIFNTFRIIKKANLKEEIKPIIKMAGSGELNIEDVGIEGILGVIEIMTESKAEQAIYEVLSGPFEMDPAKIRHMDLIELAANLETLSKENDLKRFFTLLAGLLSKK
;
A
#
# COMPACT_ATOMS: atom_id res chain seq x y z
N MET A 1 3.79 -6.24 -14.78
CA MET A 1 3.88 -6.03 -13.33
C MET A 1 5.26 -6.44 -12.91
N ARG A 2 5.98 -5.54 -12.25
CA ARG A 2 7.33 -5.81 -11.75
C ARG A 2 7.30 -6.12 -10.26
N LYS A 3 8.34 -6.81 -9.80
CA LYS A 3 8.58 -7.00 -8.37
C LYS A 3 8.81 -5.67 -7.66
N LEU A 4 8.49 -5.64 -6.36
CA LEU A 4 8.82 -4.56 -5.45
C LEU A 4 10.34 -4.39 -5.37
N GLN A 5 10.75 -3.14 -5.44
CA GLN A 5 12.14 -2.70 -5.40
C GLN A 5 12.32 -1.71 -4.26
N THR A 6 13.56 -1.46 -3.85
CA THR A 6 13.89 -0.53 -2.77
C THR A 6 13.33 0.88 -3.01
N GLN A 7 13.24 1.31 -4.28
CA GLN A 7 12.67 2.60 -4.65
C GLN A 7 11.19 2.74 -4.24
N ASP A 8 10.44 1.64 -4.19
CA ASP A 8 9.02 1.66 -3.87
C ASP A 8 8.79 2.03 -2.41
N ILE A 9 9.65 1.57 -1.50
CA ILE A 9 9.63 2.01 -0.10
C ILE A 9 9.79 3.53 -0.03
N PHE A 10 10.82 4.07 -0.69
CA PHE A 10 11.09 5.51 -0.65
C PHE A 10 10.02 6.35 -1.37
N ASN A 11 9.44 5.82 -2.45
CA ASN A 11 8.32 6.46 -3.14
C ASN A 11 7.09 6.52 -2.22
N THR A 12 6.71 5.40 -1.60
CA THR A 12 5.60 5.33 -0.63
C THR A 12 5.82 6.30 0.53
N PHE A 13 7.04 6.40 1.08
CA PHE A 13 7.39 7.40 2.09
C PHE A 13 7.15 8.85 1.63
N ARG A 14 7.62 9.18 0.41
CA ARG A 14 7.45 10.53 -0.16
C ARG A 14 5.97 10.85 -0.34
N ILE A 15 5.18 9.89 -0.80
CA ILE A 15 3.74 10.03 -1.01
C ILE A 15 3.01 10.26 0.33
N ILE A 16 3.27 9.40 1.34
CA ILE A 16 2.71 9.55 2.69
C ILE A 16 3.01 10.94 3.26
N LYS A 17 4.27 11.41 3.13
CA LYS A 17 4.68 12.73 3.62
C LYS A 17 3.99 13.85 2.84
N LYS A 18 3.92 13.77 1.52
CA LYS A 18 3.32 14.78 0.63
C LYS A 18 1.81 14.91 0.88
N ALA A 19 1.12 13.80 1.08
CA ALA A 19 -0.31 13.77 1.34
C ALA A 19 -0.66 14.00 2.83
N ASN A 20 0.34 14.20 3.70
CA ASN A 20 0.20 14.37 5.15
C ASN A 20 -0.56 13.22 5.82
N LEU A 21 -0.31 11.98 5.39
CA LEU A 21 -1.06 10.79 5.79
C LEU A 21 -0.49 10.07 7.01
N LYS A 22 0.52 10.65 7.68
CA LYS A 22 1.28 9.94 8.72
C LYS A 22 0.39 9.53 9.89
N GLU A 23 -0.55 10.40 10.29
CA GLU A 23 -1.42 10.12 11.43
C GLU A 23 -2.51 9.11 11.07
N GLU A 24 -3.04 9.20 9.85
CA GLU A 24 -4.06 8.31 9.30
C GLU A 24 -3.55 6.87 9.18
N ILE A 25 -2.27 6.66 8.82
CA ILE A 25 -1.70 5.31 8.66
C ILE A 25 -1.10 4.72 9.96
N LYS A 26 -1.00 5.48 11.05
CA LYS A 26 -0.45 4.99 12.33
C LYS A 26 -1.17 3.75 12.89
N PRO A 27 -2.50 3.64 12.84
CA PRO A 27 -3.22 2.43 13.28
C PRO A 27 -2.80 1.20 12.48
N ILE A 28 -2.69 1.32 11.17
CA ILE A 28 -2.24 0.25 10.27
C ILE A 28 -0.82 -0.21 10.63
N ILE A 29 0.09 0.76 10.84
CA ILE A 29 1.48 0.50 11.23
C ILE A 29 1.54 -0.28 12.55
N LYS A 30 0.67 0.06 13.52
CA LYS A 30 0.58 -0.65 14.79
C LYS A 30 0.07 -2.08 14.59
N MET A 31 -0.98 -2.28 13.81
CA MET A 31 -1.52 -3.61 13.50
C MET A 31 -0.51 -4.49 12.75
N ALA A 32 0.27 -3.90 11.83
CA ALA A 32 1.33 -4.60 11.11
C ALA A 32 2.52 -4.95 12.01
N GLY A 33 2.81 -4.11 13.01
CA GLY A 33 3.87 -4.32 13.99
C GLY A 33 3.51 -5.27 15.15
N SER A 34 2.23 -5.35 15.52
CA SER A 34 1.74 -6.22 16.60
C SER A 34 1.61 -7.69 16.16
N GLY A 35 1.60 -7.95 14.85
CA GLY A 35 1.35 -9.30 14.33
C GLY A 35 -0.10 -9.75 14.48
N GLU A 36 -1.00 -8.88 14.93
CA GLU A 36 -2.45 -9.12 15.02
C GLU A 36 -3.13 -9.11 13.65
N LEU A 37 -2.42 -8.66 12.60
CA LEU A 37 -2.80 -8.91 11.22
C LEU A 37 -2.51 -10.39 10.90
N ASN A 38 -3.53 -11.23 11.00
CA ASN A 38 -3.50 -12.62 10.55
C ASN A 38 -3.18 -12.65 9.05
N ILE A 39 -1.94 -13.00 8.72
CA ILE A 39 -1.37 -12.87 7.37
C ILE A 39 -2.08 -13.73 6.31
N GLU A 40 -2.85 -14.72 6.73
CA GLU A 40 -3.72 -15.51 5.85
C GLU A 40 -4.93 -14.69 5.34
N ASP A 41 -5.38 -13.67 6.08
CA ASP A 41 -6.46 -12.73 5.69
C ASP A 41 -5.92 -11.41 5.06
N VAL A 42 -4.62 -11.13 5.21
CA VAL A 42 -3.99 -9.83 4.89
C VAL A 42 -3.81 -9.54 3.40
N GLY A 43 -3.94 -10.54 2.52
CA GLY A 43 -3.69 -10.36 1.09
C GLY A 43 -4.61 -9.30 0.47
N ILE A 44 -5.90 -9.38 0.76
CA ILE A 44 -6.91 -8.47 0.22
C ILE A 44 -7.51 -7.62 1.33
N GLU A 45 -7.85 -8.16 2.51
CA GLU A 45 -8.44 -7.35 3.60
C GLU A 45 -7.42 -6.38 4.23
N GLY A 46 -6.13 -6.74 4.26
CA GLY A 46 -5.08 -5.85 4.73
C GLY A 46 -4.84 -4.69 3.76
N ILE A 47 -4.83 -4.97 2.45
CA ILE A 47 -4.73 -3.94 1.40
C ILE A 47 -6.00 -3.09 1.36
N LEU A 48 -7.18 -3.71 1.46
CA LEU A 48 -8.46 -3.03 1.50
C LEU A 48 -8.58 -2.17 2.76
N GLY A 49 -8.17 -2.64 3.94
CA GLY A 49 -8.16 -1.83 5.16
C GLY A 49 -7.16 -0.67 5.08
N VAL A 50 -6.00 -0.87 4.43
CA VAL A 50 -5.07 0.22 4.11
C VAL A 50 -5.72 1.23 3.15
N ILE A 51 -6.40 0.74 2.11
CA ILE A 51 -7.11 1.55 1.12
C ILE A 51 -8.29 2.29 1.76
N GLU A 52 -9.05 1.66 2.63
CA GLU A 52 -10.28 2.17 3.26
C GLU A 52 -9.96 3.32 4.22
N ILE A 53 -8.88 3.17 5.01
CA ILE A 53 -8.32 4.25 5.84
C ILE A 53 -7.74 5.37 4.98
N MET A 54 -7.21 5.05 3.80
CA MET A 54 -6.71 6.03 2.82
C MET A 54 -7.86 6.74 2.05
N THR A 55 -9.04 6.14 1.95
CA THR A 55 -10.18 6.70 1.18
C THR A 55 -10.94 7.84 1.86
N GLU A 56 -10.65 8.23 3.11
CA GLU A 56 -11.39 9.30 3.82
C GLU A 56 -11.17 10.74 3.28
N SER A 57 -10.63 10.91 2.06
CA SER A 57 -10.71 12.07 1.13
C SER A 57 -9.36 12.64 0.63
N LYS A 58 -8.21 12.21 1.19
CA LYS A 58 -6.89 12.73 0.78
C LYS A 58 -5.92 11.72 0.17
N ALA A 59 -6.20 10.42 0.23
CA ALA A 59 -5.21 9.42 -0.15
C ALA A 59 -5.58 8.51 -1.33
N GLU A 60 -6.72 8.73 -1.99
CA GLU A 60 -7.05 8.02 -3.24
C GLU A 60 -5.94 8.19 -4.30
N GLN A 61 -5.54 9.44 -4.56
CA GLN A 61 -4.43 9.73 -5.48
C GLN A 61 -3.10 9.13 -4.99
N ALA A 62 -2.87 9.09 -3.68
CA ALA A 62 -1.69 8.50 -3.09
C ALA A 62 -1.63 6.98 -3.31
N ILE A 63 -2.76 6.28 -3.26
CA ILE A 63 -2.85 4.85 -3.57
C ILE A 63 -2.42 4.61 -5.02
N TYR A 64 -2.96 5.39 -5.96
CA TYR A 64 -2.61 5.25 -7.38
C TYR A 64 -1.13 5.55 -7.64
N GLU A 65 -0.57 6.58 -6.98
CA GLU A 65 0.85 6.89 -7.06
C GLU A 65 1.72 5.75 -6.49
N VAL A 66 1.30 5.09 -5.40
CA VAL A 66 2.01 3.92 -4.85
C VAL A 66 1.93 2.72 -5.78
N LEU A 67 0.74 2.41 -6.31
CA LEU A 67 0.50 1.27 -7.19
C LEU A 67 1.12 1.45 -8.58
N SER A 68 1.33 2.69 -9.03
CA SER A 68 1.93 3.00 -10.34
C SER A 68 3.29 2.34 -10.57
N GLY A 69 4.10 2.27 -9.51
CA GLY A 69 5.42 1.66 -9.56
C GLY A 69 5.34 0.16 -9.85
N PRO A 70 4.71 -0.65 -8.98
CA PRO A 70 4.60 -2.09 -9.17
C PRO A 70 3.78 -2.49 -10.39
N PHE A 71 2.66 -1.79 -10.65
CA PHE A 71 1.79 -2.10 -11.80
C PHE A 71 2.43 -1.68 -13.13
N GLU A 72 3.43 -0.80 -13.12
CA GLU A 72 4.09 -0.25 -14.32
C GLU A 72 3.10 0.54 -15.18
N MET A 73 2.21 1.28 -14.53
CA MET A 73 1.12 2.01 -15.15
C MET A 73 1.03 3.44 -14.61
N ASP A 74 0.53 4.35 -15.43
CA ASP A 74 0.24 5.72 -14.99
C ASP A 74 -0.85 5.71 -13.91
N PRO A 75 -0.73 6.51 -12.82
CA PRO A 75 -1.76 6.62 -11.80
C PRO A 75 -3.16 6.90 -12.35
N ALA A 76 -3.30 7.69 -13.42
CA ALA A 76 -4.58 7.99 -14.05
C ALA A 76 -5.20 6.75 -14.71
N LYS A 77 -4.39 5.81 -15.22
CA LYS A 77 -4.91 4.53 -15.73
C LYS A 77 -5.44 3.67 -14.60
N ILE A 78 -4.75 3.64 -13.45
CA ILE A 78 -5.18 2.88 -12.27
C ILE A 78 -6.50 3.45 -11.73
N ARG A 79 -6.66 4.78 -11.74
CA ARG A 79 -7.90 5.45 -11.31
C ARG A 79 -9.13 5.05 -12.13
N HIS A 80 -8.95 4.79 -13.42
CA HIS A 80 -10.04 4.42 -14.33
C HIS A 80 -10.14 2.90 -14.58
N MET A 81 -9.33 2.11 -13.86
CA MET A 81 -9.33 0.65 -13.93
C MET A 81 -10.63 0.10 -13.35
N ASP A 82 -11.15 -0.98 -13.94
CA ASP A 82 -12.30 -1.65 -13.38
C ASP A 82 -11.94 -2.40 -12.09
N LEU A 83 -12.92 -2.62 -11.22
CA LEU A 83 -12.69 -3.21 -9.91
C LEU A 83 -12.15 -4.64 -9.99
N ILE A 84 -12.57 -5.42 -11.00
CA ILE A 84 -12.13 -6.82 -11.17
C ILE A 84 -10.69 -6.86 -11.64
N GLU A 85 -10.32 -5.99 -12.58
CA GLU A 85 -8.93 -5.83 -13.04
C GLU A 85 -8.02 -5.34 -11.90
N LEU A 86 -8.48 -4.38 -11.09
CA LEU A 86 -7.74 -3.92 -9.91
C LEU A 86 -7.51 -5.06 -8.92
N ALA A 87 -8.55 -5.85 -8.61
CA ALA A 87 -8.46 -6.98 -7.70
C ALA A 87 -7.47 -8.04 -8.20
N ALA A 88 -7.53 -8.39 -9.49
CA ALA A 88 -6.61 -9.35 -10.11
C ALA A 88 -5.15 -8.86 -10.03
N ASN A 89 -4.90 -7.58 -10.31
CA ASN A 89 -3.57 -7.00 -10.21
C ASN A 89 -3.05 -7.00 -8.75
N LEU A 90 -3.89 -6.68 -7.77
CA LEU A 90 -3.50 -6.77 -6.35
C LEU A 90 -3.18 -8.20 -5.93
N GLU A 91 -3.94 -9.19 -6.41
CA GLU A 91 -3.68 -10.60 -6.16
C GLU A 91 -2.33 -11.04 -6.76
N THR A 92 -2.04 -10.68 -8.01
CA THR A 92 -0.74 -10.92 -8.64
C THR A 92 0.39 -10.26 -7.86
N LEU A 93 0.20 -9.01 -7.45
CA LEU A 93 1.20 -8.26 -6.67
C LEU A 93 1.53 -8.99 -5.36
N SER A 94 0.51 -9.50 -4.67
CA SER A 94 0.65 -10.28 -3.43
C SER A 94 1.30 -11.64 -3.63
N LYS A 95 0.98 -12.34 -4.73
CA LYS A 95 1.60 -13.64 -5.07
C LYS A 95 3.07 -13.51 -5.40
N GLU A 96 3.45 -12.45 -6.10
CA GLU A 96 4.83 -12.26 -6.59
C GLU A 96 5.75 -11.58 -5.58
N ASN A 97 5.19 -10.96 -4.53
CA ASN A 97 5.94 -10.14 -3.58
C ASN A 97 5.51 -10.36 -2.14
N ASP A 98 6.47 -10.25 -1.21
CA ASP A 98 6.18 -10.27 0.22
C ASP A 98 5.69 -8.89 0.69
N LEU A 99 4.39 -8.64 0.49
CA LEU A 99 3.74 -7.39 0.89
C LEU A 99 3.78 -7.18 2.39
N LYS A 100 3.64 -8.26 3.17
CA LYS A 100 3.78 -8.24 4.62
C LYS A 100 5.13 -7.61 5.00
N ARG A 101 6.23 -8.16 4.48
CA ARG A 101 7.58 -7.66 4.78
C ARG A 101 7.79 -6.23 4.29
N PHE A 102 7.24 -5.88 3.13
CA PHE A 102 7.27 -4.50 2.63
C PHE A 102 6.63 -3.52 3.63
N PHE A 103 5.40 -3.80 4.05
CA PHE A 103 4.68 -2.94 5.00
C PHE A 103 5.27 -2.97 6.40
N THR A 104 5.84 -4.09 6.87
CA THR A 104 6.59 -4.15 8.13
C THR A 104 7.83 -3.24 8.09
N LEU A 105 8.57 -3.23 6.98
CA LEU A 105 9.73 -2.34 6.80
C LEU A 105 9.30 -0.87 6.76
N LEU A 106 8.23 -0.57 6.01
CA LEU A 106 7.64 0.77 5.95
C LEU A 106 7.23 1.26 7.34
N ALA A 107 6.52 0.42 8.10
CA ALA A 107 6.08 0.67 9.47
C ALA A 107 7.26 0.93 10.42
N GLY A 108 8.29 0.09 10.37
CA GLY A 108 9.49 0.24 11.19
C GLY A 108 10.29 1.52 10.89
N LEU A 109 10.23 2.00 9.65
CA LEU A 109 10.88 3.25 9.25
C LEU A 109 10.03 4.49 9.62
N LEU A 110 8.70 4.36 9.65
CA LEU A 110 7.77 5.44 10.05
C LEU A 110 7.70 5.63 11.57
N SER A 111 7.89 4.56 12.34
CA SER A 111 7.82 4.59 13.82
C SER A 111 9.09 5.15 14.47
N LYS A 112 10.22 5.17 13.77
CA LYS A 112 11.51 5.68 14.29
C LYS A 112 11.70 7.21 14.15
N LYS A 113 10.66 7.96 13.79
CA LYS A 113 10.64 9.44 13.68
C LYS A 113 9.35 10.02 14.25
#